data_AF-A0A0F9MV80-F1
#
_entry.id   AF-A0A0F9MV80-F1
#
_cell.length_a   1.000
_cell.length_b   1.000
_cell.length_c   1.000
_cell.angle_alpha   90.00
_cell.angle_beta   90.00
_cell.angle_gamma   90.00
#
_symmetry.space_group_name_H-M   'P 1'
#
loop_
_entity.id
_entity.type
_entity.pdbx_description
1 polymer ?
#
loop_
_entity_poly.entity_id
_entity_poly.type
_entity_poly.pdbx_seq_one_letter_code
_entity_poly.pdbx_strand_id
1 'polypeptide(L)'
;MGDRAMAEIKTEDGSLYVYTHWTGKELPDDAKQAVKRAQPRWDDEPYATRIIVDQLTKEGRDQETGYGLMLAPNAEDSYNNDEPSVIIDLIGRVVTIKRDGEDNQIPFGEL
;
A
#
# COMPACT_ATOMS: atom_id res chain seq x y z
N MET A 1 -10.41 -12.81 -14.72
CA MET A 1 -9.31 -13.03 -13.76
C MET A 1 -8.52 -11.73 -13.69
N GLY A 2 -8.21 -11.25 -12.49
CA GLY A 2 -7.46 -10.01 -12.26
C GLY A 2 -6.09 -10.30 -11.63
N ASP A 3 -5.25 -9.28 -11.54
CA ASP A 3 -3.98 -9.31 -10.80
C ASP A 3 -4.17 -8.52 -9.51
N ARG A 4 -4.64 -9.22 -8.47
CA ARG A 4 -5.24 -8.62 -7.29
C ARG A 4 -4.25 -8.61 -6.14
N ALA A 5 -4.09 -7.46 -5.50
CA ALA A 5 -3.31 -7.35 -4.27
C ALA A 5 -3.83 -6.21 -3.39
N MET A 6 -3.40 -6.24 -2.13
CA MET A 6 -3.73 -5.23 -1.13
C MET A 6 -2.48 -4.68 -0.46
N ALA A 7 -2.52 -3.38 -0.18
CA ALA A 7 -1.58 -2.71 0.71
C ALA A 7 -2.30 -2.25 1.98
N GLU A 8 -1.66 -2.39 3.13
CA GLU A 8 -2.04 -1.74 4.38
C GLU A 8 -1.22 -0.45 4.55
N ILE A 9 -1.86 0.65 4.90
CA ILE A 9 -1.22 1.87 5.39
C ILE A 9 -1.57 1.97 6.87
N LYS A 10 -0.58 1.79 7.73
CA LYS A 10 -0.73 1.79 9.18
C LYS A 10 -0.30 3.13 9.77
N THR A 11 -1.17 3.69 10.59
CA THR A 11 -1.08 4.99 11.28
C THR A 11 -1.29 4.79 12.77
N GLU A 12 -1.02 5.80 13.60
CA GLU A 12 -1.29 5.71 15.04
C GLU A 12 -2.78 5.43 15.35
N ASP A 13 -3.69 5.92 14.52
CA ASP A 13 -5.15 5.82 14.71
C ASP A 13 -5.75 4.53 14.11
N GLY A 14 -4.96 3.73 13.38
CA GLY A 14 -5.41 2.49 12.76
C GLY A 14 -4.90 2.32 11.33
N SER A 15 -5.61 1.48 10.57
CA SER A 15 -5.17 1.04 9.24
C SER A 15 -6.16 1.43 8.13
N LEU A 16 -5.61 1.86 7.00
CA LEU A 16 -6.32 2.02 5.74
C LEU A 16 -5.77 1.01 4.73
N TYR A 17 -6.64 0.25 4.08
CA TYR A 17 -6.24 -0.74 3.08
C TYR A 17 -6.53 -0.21 1.68
N VAL A 18 -5.57 -0.36 0.77
CA VAL A 18 -5.69 0.02 -0.64
C VAL A 18 -5.63 -1.24 -1.49
N TYR A 19 -6.65 -1.46 -2.31
CA TYR A 19 -6.77 -2.59 -3.22
C TYR A 19 -6.43 -2.17 -4.65
N THR A 20 -5.80 -3.07 -5.42
CA THR A 20 -5.67 -2.98 -6.88
C THR A 20 -6.21 -4.25 -7.55
N HIS A 21 -6.89 -4.10 -8.70
CA HIS A 21 -7.45 -5.21 -9.48
C HIS A 21 -6.53 -5.71 -10.60
N TRP A 22 -5.61 -4.87 -11.06
CA TRP A 22 -4.85 -5.11 -12.30
C TRP A 22 -3.33 -4.98 -12.16
N THR A 23 -2.85 -4.48 -11.03
CA THR A 23 -1.43 -4.14 -10.83
C THR A 23 -0.87 -4.77 -9.55
N GLY A 24 -1.39 -5.95 -9.17
CA GLY A 24 -1.01 -6.64 -7.96
C GLY A 24 0.49 -6.99 -7.91
N LYS A 25 1.06 -7.40 -9.05
CA LYS A 25 2.48 -7.69 -9.17
C LYS A 25 3.36 -6.44 -8.99
N GLU A 26 2.91 -5.29 -9.44
CA GLU A 26 3.62 -4.00 -9.39
C GLU A 26 3.49 -3.30 -8.03
N LEU A 27 2.47 -3.66 -7.23
CA LEU A 27 2.16 -3.02 -5.95
C LEU A 27 3.37 -2.81 -5.01
N PRO A 28 4.34 -3.75 -4.87
CA PRO A 28 5.52 -3.52 -4.04
C PRO A 28 6.40 -2.35 -4.50
N ASP A 29 6.56 -2.15 -5.81
CA ASP A 29 7.37 -1.06 -6.35
C ASP A 29 6.58 0.26 -6.35
N ASP A 30 5.28 0.20 -6.64
CA ASP A 30 4.38 1.35 -6.54
C ASP A 30 4.32 1.89 -5.11
N ALA A 31 4.27 1.02 -4.11
CA ALA A 31 4.29 1.40 -2.70
C ALA A 31 5.59 2.11 -2.29
N LYS A 32 6.75 1.58 -2.70
CA LYS A 32 8.05 2.25 -2.45
C LYS A 32 8.06 3.65 -3.05
N GLN A 33 7.61 3.80 -4.30
CA GLN A 33 7.55 5.10 -4.96
C GLN A 33 6.54 6.04 -4.28
N ALA A 34 5.37 5.54 -3.89
CA ALA A 34 4.35 6.30 -3.18
C ALA A 34 4.88 6.85 -1.84
N VAL A 35 5.58 6.02 -1.05
CA VAL A 35 6.22 6.44 0.21
C VAL A 35 7.32 7.47 -0.04
N LYS A 36 8.15 7.27 -1.07
CA LYS A 36 9.19 8.25 -1.47
C LYS A 36 8.58 9.60 -1.84
N ARG A 37 7.44 9.62 -2.55
CA ARG A 37 6.70 10.84 -2.87
C ARG A 37 6.12 11.52 -1.62
N ALA A 38 5.77 10.75 -0.59
CA ALA A 38 5.27 11.24 0.68
C ALA A 38 6.36 11.78 1.63
N GLN A 39 7.65 11.66 1.27
CA GLN A 39 8.79 12.05 2.11
C GLN A 39 8.69 13.42 2.80
N PRO A 40 8.23 14.50 2.15
CA PRO A 40 8.11 15.80 2.82
C PRO A 40 7.09 15.84 3.96
N ARG A 41 6.32 14.77 4.17
CA ARG A 41 5.20 14.66 5.10
C ARG A 41 5.24 13.39 5.95
N TRP A 42 6.37 12.68 6.03
CA TRP A 42 6.46 11.47 6.88
C TRP A 42 6.19 11.73 8.37
N ASP A 43 6.36 12.96 8.85
CA ASP A 43 6.00 13.39 10.22
C ASP A 43 4.53 13.85 10.35
N ASP A 44 3.74 13.76 9.28
CA ASP A 44 2.37 14.27 9.17
C ASP A 44 1.49 13.17 8.55
N GLU A 45 1.12 12.18 9.37
CA GLU A 45 0.46 10.94 8.92
C GLU A 45 -0.78 11.18 8.04
N PRO A 46 -1.69 12.13 8.35
CA PRO A 46 -2.82 12.41 7.47
C PRO A 46 -2.39 12.84 6.06
N TYR A 47 -1.37 13.70 5.95
CA TYR A 47 -0.85 14.14 4.66
C TYR A 47 -0.04 13.05 3.95
N ALA A 48 0.78 12.28 4.66
CA ALA A 48 1.50 11.14 4.09
C ALA A 48 0.53 10.09 3.54
N THR A 49 -0.48 9.72 4.34
CA THR A 49 -1.53 8.76 3.94
C THR A 49 -2.24 9.23 2.68
N ARG A 50 -2.67 10.49 2.62
CA ARG A 50 -3.29 11.07 1.42
C ARG A 50 -2.37 10.99 0.20
N ILE A 51 -1.08 11.32 0.33
CA ILE A 51 -0.12 11.24 -0.79
C ILE A 51 0.05 9.79 -1.25
N ILE A 52 0.20 8.85 -0.32
CA ILE A 52 0.38 7.44 -0.65
C ILE A 52 -0.83 6.91 -1.42
N VAL A 53 -2.05 7.14 -0.91
CA VAL A 53 -3.29 6.74 -1.59
C VAL A 53 -3.39 7.37 -2.98
N ASP A 54 -3.09 8.67 -3.10
CA ASP A 54 -3.14 9.39 -4.38
C ASP A 54 -2.15 8.81 -5.40
N GLN A 55 -0.94 8.42 -4.97
CA GLN A 55 0.05 7.79 -5.85
C GLN A 55 -0.35 6.36 -6.24
N LEU A 56 -0.80 5.54 -5.28
CA LEU A 56 -1.18 4.15 -5.54
C LEU A 56 -2.39 4.03 -6.49
N THR A 57 -3.30 4.99 -6.44
CA THR A 57 -4.55 4.97 -7.23
C THR A 57 -4.48 5.83 -8.49
N LYS A 58 -3.37 6.53 -8.73
CA LYS A 58 -3.24 7.61 -9.73
C LYS A 58 -3.76 7.25 -11.12
N GLU A 59 -3.49 6.04 -11.59
CA GLU A 59 -3.80 5.61 -12.96
C GLU A 59 -5.28 5.22 -13.17
N GLY A 60 -6.04 5.01 -12.09
CA GLY A 60 -7.43 4.54 -12.17
C GLY A 60 -8.41 5.16 -11.18
N ARG A 61 -8.02 6.18 -10.40
CA ARG A 61 -8.87 6.81 -9.37
C ARG A 61 -10.18 7.40 -9.90
N ASP A 62 -10.21 7.79 -11.18
CA ASP A 62 -11.39 8.37 -11.84
C ASP A 62 -12.24 7.32 -12.58
N GLN A 63 -11.87 6.03 -12.49
CA GLN A 63 -12.57 4.93 -13.13
C GLN A 63 -13.54 4.24 -12.15
N GLU A 64 -14.57 3.58 -12.68
CA GLU A 64 -15.55 2.82 -11.87
C GLU A 64 -14.90 1.62 -11.16
N THR A 65 -13.89 1.03 -11.79
CA THR A 65 -13.18 -0.16 -11.28
C THR A 65 -11.68 0.02 -11.41
N GLY A 66 -10.92 -0.75 -10.63
CA GLY A 66 -9.46 -0.78 -10.69
C GLY A 66 -8.83 -0.71 -9.30
N TYR A 67 -9.34 0.18 -8.45
CA TYR A 67 -8.84 0.39 -7.09
C TYR A 67 -9.97 0.45 -6.07
N GLY A 68 -9.65 0.18 -4.81
CA GLY A 68 -10.59 0.24 -3.69
C GLY A 68 -9.94 0.69 -2.39
N LEU A 69 -10.73 1.23 -1.47
CA LEU A 69 -10.31 1.63 -0.13
C LEU A 69 -11.16 0.91 0.90
N MET A 70 -10.53 0.38 1.94
CA MET A 70 -11.19 -0.43 2.96
C MET A 70 -10.63 -0.10 4.36
N LEU A 71 -11.45 -0.29 5.39
CA LEU A 71 -11.03 -0.18 6.80
C LEU A 71 -10.72 -1.54 7.44
N ALA A 72 -10.84 -2.61 6.66
CA ALA A 72 -10.48 -3.99 7.00
C ALA A 72 -9.95 -4.69 5.74
N PRO A 73 -9.09 -5.72 5.86
CA PRO A 73 -8.55 -6.45 4.71
C PRO A 73 -9.61 -7.42 4.17
N ASN A 74 -10.59 -6.91 3.42
CA ASN A 74 -11.74 -7.67 2.93
C ASN A 74 -11.81 -7.78 1.40
N ALA A 75 -10.67 -7.65 0.72
CA ALA A 75 -10.52 -7.96 -0.70
C ALA A 75 -9.56 -9.14 -0.90
N GLU A 76 -9.52 -9.67 -2.12
CA GLU A 76 -8.62 -10.76 -2.48
C GLU A 76 -7.20 -10.23 -2.68
N ASP A 77 -6.21 -10.98 -2.19
CA ASP A 77 -4.80 -10.79 -2.50
C ASP A 77 -4.22 -12.12 -3.00
N SER A 78 -3.92 -12.15 -4.30
CA SER A 78 -3.48 -13.35 -5.00
C SER A 78 -2.05 -13.79 -4.63
N TYR A 79 -1.30 -12.98 -3.87
CA TYR A 79 0.10 -13.22 -3.55
C TYR A 79 0.37 -13.55 -2.08
N ASN A 80 -0.61 -13.32 -1.21
CA ASN A 80 -0.40 -13.48 0.23
C ASN A 80 -1.64 -14.02 0.98
N ASN A 81 -2.34 -15.02 0.40
CA ASN A 81 -3.49 -15.70 1.03
C ASN A 81 -4.56 -14.72 1.55
N ASP A 82 -4.92 -13.72 0.73
CA ASP A 82 -5.87 -12.65 1.09
C ASP A 82 -5.46 -11.75 2.26
N GLU A 83 -4.22 -11.86 2.75
CA GLU A 83 -3.59 -10.87 3.63
C GLU A 83 -2.87 -9.80 2.77
N PRO A 84 -2.66 -8.57 3.27
CA PRO A 84 -1.95 -7.54 2.51
C PRO A 84 -0.54 -7.97 2.09
N SER A 85 -0.26 -7.95 0.79
CA SER A 85 1.08 -8.16 0.24
C SER A 85 2.07 -7.05 0.59
N VAL A 86 1.58 -5.85 0.91
CA VAL A 86 2.40 -4.71 1.30
C VAL A 86 1.88 -4.09 2.59
N ILE A 87 2.78 -3.76 3.51
CA ILE A 87 2.46 -2.97 4.71
C ILE A 87 3.35 -1.74 4.72
N ILE A 88 2.73 -0.57 4.71
CA ILE A 88 3.37 0.74 4.84
C ILE A 88 3.12 1.22 6.28
N ASP A 89 4.10 1.03 7.16
CA ASP A 89 4.00 1.45 8.57
C ASP A 89 4.57 2.87 8.72
N LEU A 90 3.68 3.87 8.86
CA LEU A 90 4.08 5.27 9.03
C LEU A 90 4.70 5.53 10.42
N ILE A 91 4.28 4.76 11.42
CA ILE A 91 4.78 4.84 12.80
C ILE A 91 6.21 4.31 12.86
N GLY A 92 6.41 3.09 12.36
CA GLY A 92 7.69 2.39 12.34
C GLY A 92 8.62 2.85 11.22
N ARG A 93 8.12 3.64 10.26
CA ARG A 93 8.84 4.12 9.06
C ARG A 93 9.49 3.00 8.27
N VAL A 94 8.69 1.98 7.97
CA VAL A 94 9.14 0.79 7.24
C VAL A 94 8.08 0.35 6.24
N VAL A 95 8.51 -0.06 5.04
CA VAL A 95 7.69 -0.79 4.09
C VAL A 95 8.03 -2.26 4.22
N THR A 96 7.05 -3.10 4.53
CA THR A 96 7.18 -4.57 4.53
C THR A 96 6.53 -5.13 3.28
N ILE A 97 7.26 -5.93 2.53
CA ILE A 97 6.75 -6.68 1.38
C ILE A 97 6.66 -8.13 1.78
N LYS A 98 5.46 -8.71 1.70
CA LYS A 98 5.18 -10.10 2.02
C LYS A 98 5.03 -10.87 0.72
N ARG A 99 5.91 -11.83 0.47
CA ARG A 99 5.85 -12.65 -0.74
C ARG A 99 6.39 -14.05 -0.47
N ASP A 100 5.63 -15.07 -0.88
CA ASP A 100 6.03 -16.47 -0.78
C ASP A 100 6.48 -16.91 0.64
N GLY A 101 5.94 -16.29 1.68
CA GLY A 101 6.26 -16.56 3.09
C GLY A 101 7.49 -15.84 3.64
N GLU A 102 8.08 -14.92 2.88
CA GLU A 102 9.16 -14.04 3.34
C GLU A 102 8.69 -12.59 3.53
N ASP A 103 9.17 -11.97 4.61
CA ASP A 103 8.94 -10.56 4.92
C ASP A 103 10.22 -9.77 4.64
N ASN A 104 10.19 -8.93 3.60
CA ASN A 104 11.28 -8.01 3.31
C ASN A 104 10.95 -6.61 3.84
N GLN A 105 11.70 -6.15 4.84
CA GLN A 105 11.52 -4.86 5.49
C GLN A 105 12.50 -3.82 4.94
N ILE A 106 11.97 -2.69 4.47
CA ILE A 106 12.73 -1.61 3.87
C ILE A 106 12.44 -0.32 4.66
N PRO A 107 13.40 0.19 5.46
CA PRO A 107 13.24 1.45 6.17
C PRO A 107 13.01 2.61 5.19
N PHE A 108 12.23 3.61 5.59
CA PHE A 108 11.93 4.76 4.73
C PHE A 108 13.19 5.50 4.26
N GLY A 109 14.24 5.54 5.09
CA GLY A 109 15.52 6.16 4.74
C GLY A 109 16.29 5.46 3.61
N GLU A 110 15.88 4.25 3.21
CA GLU A 110 16.51 3.45 2.15
C GLU A 110 15.70 3.46 0.83
N LEU A 111 14.59 4.21 0.77
CA LEU A 111 13.67 4.29 -0.39
C LEU A 111 14.03 5.35 -1.44
#